data_AF-F5XQZ9-F1
#
_entry.id   AF-F5XQZ9-F1
#
_cell.length_a   1.000
_cell.length_b   1.000
_cell.length_c   1.000
_cell.angle_alpha   90.00
_cell.angle_beta   90.00
_cell.angle_gamma   90.00
#
_symmetry.space_group_name_H-M   'P 1'
#
loop_
_entity.id
_entity.type
_entity.pdbx_description
1 polymer ?
#
loop_
_entity_poly.entity_id
_entity_poly.type
_entity_poly.pdbx_seq_one_letter_code
_entity_poly.pdbx_strand_id
1 'polypeptide(L)'
;MAGGTMFGVSWQAELFDELALRLTGIGQVELVGSAADPAVITDGWSDLDVMITLTRPGQVDLLAGFDAWAVSDVRSTESQVLRIVLRDGRRLDMVVDGGVVAVPPLASDNDIRFVAAVAAAKMGRGDHLIGLHLTLELMRSCLVLAMRLRDGDAGTTVHRFGSERDALVTMSRHCSVAESRFCLVPTSWSARSSCTVAGGASWTRVTSRTGLASARCWTAGSHDRPDSSAWLMWVVGP
;
A
#
# COMPACT_ATOMS: atom_id res chain seq x y z
N MET A 1 -31.46 9.61 -17.71
CA MET A 1 -30.77 8.41 -18.20
C MET A 1 -29.53 8.24 -17.33
N ALA A 2 -29.51 7.23 -16.44
CA ALA A 2 -28.33 6.95 -15.63
C ALA A 2 -27.33 6.22 -16.53
N GLY A 3 -26.30 6.92 -16.99
CA GLY A 3 -25.15 6.29 -17.64
C GLY A 3 -24.42 5.48 -16.58
N GLY A 4 -24.47 4.14 -16.69
CA GLY A 4 -23.72 3.27 -15.78
C GLY A 4 -22.23 3.45 -16.01
N THR A 5 -21.50 3.85 -14.97
CA THR A 5 -20.04 3.86 -14.97
C THR A 5 -19.54 2.43 -15.12
N MET A 6 -18.76 2.14 -16.17
CA MET A 6 -18.13 0.83 -16.33
C MET A 6 -16.80 0.81 -15.57
N PHE A 7 -16.78 0.18 -14.40
CA PHE A 7 -15.53 -0.14 -13.71
C PHE A 7 -14.95 -1.44 -14.27
N GLY A 8 -13.64 -1.47 -14.55
CA GLY A 8 -12.96 -2.68 -15.01
C GLY A 8 -12.83 -3.76 -13.93
N VAL A 9 -12.95 -3.38 -12.65
CA VAL A 9 -12.90 -4.27 -11.48
C VAL A 9 -13.97 -3.85 -10.47
N SER A 10 -14.64 -4.82 -9.83
CA SER A 10 -15.83 -4.57 -9.01
C SER A 10 -15.55 -3.74 -7.74
N TRP A 11 -14.35 -3.85 -7.18
CA TRP A 11 -14.07 -3.26 -5.87
C TRP A 11 -14.07 -1.72 -5.91
N GLN A 12 -13.64 -1.08 -7.01
CA GLN A 12 -13.67 0.38 -7.13
C GLN A 12 -15.11 0.89 -7.13
N ALA A 13 -16.00 0.18 -7.84
CA ALA A 13 -17.43 0.49 -7.88
C ALA A 13 -18.05 0.38 -6.48
N GLU A 14 -17.82 -0.76 -5.83
CA GLU A 14 -18.32 -1.04 -4.48
C GLU A 14 -17.83 0.00 -3.46
N LEU A 15 -16.53 0.36 -3.53
CA LEU A 15 -15.94 1.36 -2.65
C LEU A 15 -16.50 2.76 -2.93
N PHE A 16 -16.70 3.12 -4.20
CA PHE A 16 -17.34 4.39 -4.56
C PHE A 16 -18.78 4.47 -4.03
N ASP A 17 -19.58 3.44 -4.24
CA ASP A 17 -20.96 3.36 -3.75
C ASP A 17 -21.01 3.45 -2.22
N GLU A 18 -20.07 2.81 -1.53
CA GLU A 18 -19.93 2.91 -0.07
C GLU A 18 -19.61 4.36 0.38
N LEU A 19 -18.68 5.03 -0.30
CA LEU A 19 -18.35 6.43 -0.01
C LEU A 19 -19.54 7.35 -0.27
N ALA A 20 -20.25 7.16 -1.39
CA ALA A 20 -21.44 7.93 -1.73
C ALA A 20 -22.54 7.76 -0.68
N LEU A 21 -22.78 6.53 -0.22
CA LEU A 21 -23.74 6.25 0.84
C LEU A 21 -23.36 6.98 2.15
N ARG A 22 -22.09 6.91 2.57
CA ARG A 22 -21.58 7.56 3.80
C ARG A 22 -21.65 9.09 3.74
N LEU A 23 -21.58 9.67 2.55
CA LEU A 23 -21.64 11.13 2.35
C LEU A 23 -23.08 11.68 2.26
N THR A 24 -24.10 10.82 2.27
CA THR A 24 -25.51 11.22 2.19
C THR A 24 -25.86 12.24 3.28
N GLY A 25 -26.24 13.46 2.88
CA GLY A 25 -26.65 14.55 3.79
C GLY A 25 -25.51 15.38 4.39
N ILE A 26 -24.25 15.03 4.12
CA ILE A 26 -23.07 15.78 4.57
C ILE A 26 -22.18 16.26 3.42
N GLY A 27 -22.21 15.61 2.25
CA GLY A 27 -21.38 15.95 1.11
C GLY A 27 -21.82 15.27 -0.18
N GLN A 28 -20.97 15.38 -1.20
CA GLN A 28 -21.05 14.67 -2.47
C GLN A 28 -19.70 14.06 -2.79
N VAL A 29 -19.70 12.98 -3.56
CA VAL A 29 -18.49 12.35 -4.10
C VAL A 29 -18.61 12.20 -5.60
N GLU A 30 -17.54 12.51 -6.30
CA GLU A 30 -17.43 12.41 -7.74
C GLU A 30 -16.18 11.59 -8.08
N LEU A 31 -16.30 10.73 -9.10
CA LEU A 31 -15.14 10.07 -9.68
C LEU A 31 -14.28 11.09 -10.40
N VAL A 32 -12.97 11.01 -10.22
CA VAL A 32 -11.99 11.76 -10.99
C VAL A 32 -10.95 10.82 -11.57
N GLY A 33 -9.98 11.36 -12.31
CA GLY A 33 -8.88 10.58 -12.86
C GLY A 33 -9.34 9.51 -13.85
N SER A 34 -8.67 8.37 -13.83
CA SER A 34 -8.88 7.30 -14.81
C SER A 34 -10.23 6.60 -14.66
N ALA A 35 -10.80 6.56 -13.46
CA ALA A 35 -12.10 5.92 -13.20
C ALA A 35 -13.30 6.75 -13.68
N ALA A 36 -13.10 8.04 -13.98
CA ALA A 36 -14.17 8.92 -14.46
C ALA A 36 -14.48 8.75 -15.95
N ASP A 37 -13.52 8.24 -16.74
CA ASP A 37 -13.70 8.01 -18.18
C ASP A 37 -14.16 6.57 -18.45
N PRO A 38 -15.39 6.34 -18.90
CA PRO A 38 -15.90 4.99 -19.17
C PRO A 38 -15.16 4.29 -20.33
N ALA A 39 -14.37 5.01 -21.13
CA ALA A 39 -13.51 4.42 -22.16
C ALA A 39 -12.19 3.84 -21.59
N VAL A 40 -11.82 4.22 -20.36
CA VAL A 40 -10.60 3.76 -19.70
C VAL A 40 -10.93 2.58 -18.78
N ILE A 41 -10.41 1.40 -19.12
CA ILE A 41 -10.55 0.21 -18.26
C ILE A 41 -9.53 0.31 -17.13
N THR A 42 -10.01 0.48 -15.90
CA THR A 42 -9.18 0.40 -14.70
C THR A 42 -8.86 -1.04 -14.36
N ASP A 43 -7.61 -1.31 -13.98
CA ASP A 43 -7.17 -2.64 -13.55
C ASP A 43 -7.17 -2.77 -12.02
N GLY A 44 -6.77 -3.94 -11.50
CA GLY A 44 -6.73 -4.20 -10.06
C GLY A 44 -5.63 -3.42 -9.32
N TRP A 45 -4.72 -2.76 -10.04
CA TRP A 45 -3.63 -1.97 -9.47
C TRP A 45 -3.92 -0.47 -9.44
N SER A 46 -4.90 -0.06 -10.23
CA SER A 46 -5.37 1.31 -10.30
C SER A 46 -6.04 1.70 -8.99
N ASP A 47 -5.70 2.88 -8.51
CA ASP A 47 -6.35 3.59 -7.41
C ASP A 47 -7.80 3.92 -7.79
N LEU A 48 -8.63 4.13 -6.78
CA LEU A 48 -9.87 4.88 -6.92
C LEU A 48 -9.57 6.35 -6.63
N ASP A 49 -9.65 7.21 -7.64
CA ASP A 49 -9.52 8.66 -7.46
C ASP A 49 -10.91 9.30 -7.30
N VAL A 50 -11.13 10.05 -6.22
CA VAL A 50 -12.39 10.75 -5.94
C VAL A 50 -12.20 12.19 -5.50
N MET A 51 -13.14 13.05 -5.89
CA MET A 51 -13.33 14.38 -5.34
C MET A 51 -14.51 14.35 -4.37
N ILE A 52 -14.33 14.91 -3.19
CA ILE A 52 -15.37 15.00 -2.16
C ILE A 52 -15.62 16.49 -1.89
N THR A 53 -16.87 16.91 -2.01
CA THR A 53 -17.29 18.26 -1.65
C THR A 53 -18.20 18.17 -0.43
N LEU A 54 -17.76 18.73 0.70
CA LEU A 54 -18.56 18.76 1.91
C LEU A 54 -19.53 19.95 1.89
N THR A 55 -20.80 19.70 2.22
CA THR A 55 -21.85 20.73 2.23
C THR A 55 -21.72 21.71 3.39
N ARG A 56 -21.00 21.32 4.44
CA ARG A 56 -20.79 22.11 5.65
C ARG A 56 -19.32 22.04 6.05
N PRO A 57 -18.69 23.18 6.39
CA PRO A 57 -17.33 23.19 6.91
C PRO A 57 -17.28 22.43 8.22
N GLY A 58 -16.29 21.55 8.34
CA GLY A 58 -16.10 20.74 9.54
C GLY A 58 -15.22 19.52 9.29
N GLN A 59 -15.01 18.77 10.37
CA GLN A 59 -14.33 17.48 10.33
C GLN A 59 -15.37 16.36 10.23
N VAL A 60 -15.23 15.46 9.26
CA VAL A 60 -16.08 14.27 9.09
C VAL A 60 -15.27 12.99 9.26
N ASP A 61 -15.83 12.00 9.93
CA ASP A 61 -15.18 10.69 10.10
C ASP A 61 -15.58 9.73 8.97
N LEU A 62 -15.21 10.09 7.74
CA LEU A 62 -15.55 9.30 6.56
C LEU A 62 -14.83 7.95 6.54
N LEU A 63 -13.65 7.89 7.17
CA LEU A 63 -12.79 6.71 7.21
C LEU A 63 -13.19 5.71 8.30
N ALA A 64 -14.19 6.01 9.13
CA ALA A 64 -14.66 5.10 10.18
C ALA A 64 -14.96 3.69 9.65
N GLY A 65 -14.28 2.67 10.16
CA GLY A 65 -14.49 1.28 9.73
C GLY A 65 -13.75 0.86 8.46
N PHE A 66 -13.03 1.77 7.78
CA PHE A 66 -12.01 1.37 6.83
C PHE A 66 -10.75 0.92 7.58
N ASP A 67 -10.20 -0.23 7.22
CA ASP A 67 -8.94 -0.73 7.78
C ASP A 67 -7.77 -0.14 6.97
N ALA A 68 -7.45 1.13 7.26
CA ALA A 68 -6.34 1.83 6.63
C ALA A 68 -5.00 1.26 7.10
N TRP A 69 -4.15 0.86 6.15
CA TRP A 69 -2.81 0.35 6.41
C TRP A 69 -1.73 1.43 6.38
N ALA A 70 -1.88 2.40 5.47
CA ALA A 70 -1.05 3.59 5.36
C ALA A 70 -1.85 4.77 4.81
N VAL A 71 -1.52 5.98 5.23
CA VAL A 71 -2.19 7.21 4.77
C VAL A 71 -1.15 8.32 4.55
N SER A 72 -1.23 9.01 3.43
CA SER A 72 -0.59 10.31 3.21
C SER A 72 -1.66 11.39 3.34
N ASP A 73 -1.46 12.34 4.25
CA ASP A 73 -2.40 13.43 4.51
C ASP A 73 -1.71 14.78 4.26
N VAL A 74 -2.08 15.44 3.18
CA VAL A 74 -1.56 16.76 2.79
C VAL A 74 -2.69 17.77 2.88
N ARG A 75 -2.53 18.80 3.71
CA ARG A 75 -3.56 19.80 3.97
C ARG A 75 -3.14 21.18 3.49
N SER A 76 -4.09 21.91 2.93
CA SER A 76 -4.00 23.35 2.65
C SER A 76 -5.13 24.08 3.38
N THR A 77 -5.24 25.39 3.17
CA THR A 77 -6.34 26.20 3.70
C THR A 77 -7.68 25.90 3.04
N GLU A 78 -7.66 25.42 1.79
CA GLU A 78 -8.86 25.25 0.96
C GLU A 78 -9.20 23.79 0.71
N SER A 79 -8.21 22.90 0.80
CA SER A 79 -8.38 21.49 0.44
C SER A 79 -7.53 20.56 1.29
N GLN A 80 -7.96 19.31 1.36
CA GLN A 80 -7.18 18.20 1.90
C GLN A 80 -7.03 17.12 0.83
N VAL A 81 -5.81 16.62 0.65
CA VAL A 81 -5.52 15.47 -0.21
C VAL A 81 -5.14 14.30 0.67
N LEU A 82 -5.95 13.24 0.61
CA LEU A 82 -5.73 11.97 1.30
C LEU A 82 -5.38 10.89 0.28
N ARG A 83 -4.24 10.24 0.45
CA ARG A 83 -3.94 9.00 -0.26
C ARG A 83 -3.90 7.85 0.72
N ILE A 84 -4.76 6.86 0.53
CA ILE A 84 -5.01 5.82 1.49
C ILE A 84 -4.68 4.48 0.84
N VAL A 85 -3.93 3.67 1.57
CA VAL A 85 -3.74 2.26 1.25
C VAL A 85 -4.53 1.45 2.26
N LEU A 86 -5.54 0.72 1.81
CA LEU A 86 -6.31 -0.20 2.63
C LEU A 86 -5.46 -1.44 2.96
N ARG A 87 -5.82 -2.16 4.02
CA ARG A 87 -5.08 -3.35 4.47
C ARG A 87 -5.05 -4.51 3.49
N ASP A 88 -5.96 -4.53 2.53
CA ASP A 88 -5.96 -5.46 1.41
C ASP A 88 -5.19 -4.94 0.18
N GLY A 89 -4.46 -3.83 0.32
CA GLY A 89 -3.63 -3.24 -0.73
C GLY A 89 -4.37 -2.38 -1.74
N ARG A 90 -5.71 -2.28 -1.67
CA ARG A 90 -6.48 -1.33 -2.48
C ARG A 90 -6.08 0.10 -2.14
N ARG A 91 -6.10 0.98 -3.15
CA ARG A 91 -5.65 2.38 -3.01
C ARG A 91 -6.79 3.33 -3.31
N LEU A 92 -6.93 4.36 -2.49
CA LEU A 92 -7.97 5.38 -2.57
C LEU A 92 -7.30 6.75 -2.46
N ASP A 93 -7.38 7.54 -3.53
CA ASP A 93 -6.87 8.90 -3.58
C ASP A 93 -8.07 9.85 -3.54
N MET A 94 -8.17 10.67 -2.49
CA MET A 94 -9.28 11.59 -2.26
C MET A 94 -8.76 13.02 -2.22
N VAL A 95 -9.46 13.90 -2.93
CA VAL A 95 -9.37 15.34 -2.73
C VAL A 95 -10.64 15.79 -2.03
N VAL A 96 -10.51 16.50 -0.93
CA VAL A 96 -11.62 16.97 -0.09
C VAL A 96 -11.64 18.49 -0.14
N ASP A 97 -12.79 19.03 -0.53
CA ASP A 97 -13.11 20.45 -0.55
C ASP A 97 -14.21 20.78 0.48
N GLY A 98 -14.17 22.00 1.02
CA GLY A 98 -15.18 22.50 1.94
C GLY A 98 -15.10 21.95 3.37
N GLY A 99 -14.02 21.26 3.75
CA GLY A 99 -13.79 20.74 5.10
C GLY A 99 -12.63 19.77 5.19
N VAL A 100 -12.61 18.90 6.20
CA VAL A 100 -11.56 17.89 6.40
C VAL A 100 -12.16 16.53 6.75
N VAL A 101 -11.56 15.47 6.22
CA VAL A 101 -11.79 14.10 6.65
C VAL A 101 -10.83 13.76 7.79
N ALA A 102 -11.38 13.20 8.87
CA ALA A 102 -10.60 12.69 10.00
C ALA A 102 -9.70 11.53 9.53
N VAL A 103 -8.42 11.61 9.86
CA VAL A 103 -7.45 10.55 9.61
C VAL A 103 -7.25 9.76 10.90
N PRO A 104 -7.34 8.41 10.87
CA PRO A 104 -7.09 7.61 12.07
C PRO A 104 -5.64 7.78 12.55
N PRO A 105 -5.34 7.47 13.83
CA PRO A 105 -3.96 7.48 14.32
C PRO A 105 -3.05 6.62 13.44
N LEU A 106 -1.98 7.22 12.94
CA LEU A 106 -1.05 6.56 12.03
C LEU A 106 -0.02 5.75 12.80
N ALA A 107 0.37 4.59 12.24
CA ALA A 107 1.47 3.81 12.77
C ALA A 107 2.80 4.58 12.62
N SER A 108 3.77 4.32 13.51
CA SER A 108 5.08 4.99 13.47
C SER A 108 5.89 4.72 12.18
N ASP A 109 5.53 3.66 11.45
CA ASP A 109 6.11 3.24 10.17
C ASP A 109 5.20 3.55 8.96
N ASN A 110 4.21 4.42 9.13
CA ASN A 110 3.23 4.78 8.09
C ASN A 110 3.87 5.14 6.74
N ASP A 111 4.90 6.00 6.75
CA ASP A 111 5.53 6.48 5.51
C ASP A 111 6.22 5.34 4.75
N ILE A 112 6.82 4.40 5.47
CA ILE A 112 7.45 3.21 4.90
C ILE A 112 6.40 2.30 4.26
N ARG A 113 5.27 2.09 4.94
CA ARG A 113 4.15 1.31 4.40
C ARG A 113 3.57 1.95 3.14
N PHE A 114 3.41 3.28 3.16
CA PHE A 114 2.89 4.03 2.04
C PHE A 114 3.80 3.91 0.81
N VAL A 115 5.11 4.19 0.96
CA VAL A 115 6.09 4.05 -0.14
C VAL A 115 6.15 2.61 -0.65
N ALA A 116 6.09 1.61 0.24
CA ALA A 116 6.08 0.21 -0.15
C ALA A 116 4.87 -0.16 -1.02
N ALA A 117 3.67 0.32 -0.67
CA ALA A 117 2.48 0.09 -1.48
C ALA A 117 2.54 0.79 -2.84
N VAL A 118 3.01 2.04 -2.90
CA VAL A 118 3.14 2.75 -4.18
C VAL A 118 4.19 2.07 -5.07
N ALA A 119 5.33 1.66 -4.50
CA ALA A 119 6.35 0.90 -5.23
C ALA A 119 5.76 -0.39 -5.83
N ALA A 120 5.02 -1.16 -5.02
CA ALA A 120 4.37 -2.38 -5.46
C ALA A 120 3.36 -2.14 -6.57
N ALA A 121 2.49 -1.13 -6.43
CA ALA A 121 1.50 -0.78 -7.45
C ALA A 121 2.16 -0.36 -8.77
N LYS A 122 3.26 0.41 -8.71
CA LYS A 122 4.03 0.80 -9.90
C LYS A 122 4.66 -0.40 -10.59
N MET A 123 5.29 -1.29 -9.82
CA MET A 123 5.83 -2.54 -10.38
C MET A 123 4.72 -3.41 -11.00
N GLY A 124 3.57 -3.50 -10.33
CA GLY A 124 2.40 -4.23 -10.77
C GLY A 124 1.83 -3.78 -12.12
N ARG A 125 1.87 -2.47 -12.38
CA ARG A 125 1.44 -1.85 -13.63
C ARG A 125 2.50 -1.87 -14.74
N GLY A 126 3.69 -2.41 -14.48
CA GLY A 126 4.80 -2.42 -15.42
C GLY A 126 5.63 -1.12 -15.45
N ASP A 127 5.37 -0.17 -14.55
CA ASP A 127 6.15 1.07 -14.39
C ASP A 127 7.48 0.80 -13.66
N HIS A 128 8.30 -0.13 -14.17
CA HIS A 128 9.44 -0.70 -13.45
C HIS A 128 10.47 0.33 -12.99
N LEU A 129 10.73 1.37 -13.79
CA LEU A 129 11.71 2.40 -13.44
C LEU A 129 11.25 3.19 -12.20
N ILE A 130 9.97 3.58 -12.18
CA ILE A 130 9.37 4.33 -11.06
C ILE A 130 9.27 3.40 -9.85
N GLY A 131 8.80 2.17 -10.04
CA GLY A 131 8.71 1.17 -8.97
C GLY A 131 10.06 0.86 -8.32
N LEU A 132 11.13 0.72 -9.12
CA LEU A 132 12.49 0.50 -8.61
C LEU A 132 13.02 1.72 -7.87
N HIS A 133 12.77 2.93 -8.38
CA HIS A 133 13.16 4.17 -7.69
C HIS A 133 12.55 4.24 -6.28
N LEU A 134 11.24 4.01 -6.16
CA LEU A 134 10.54 3.97 -4.87
C LEU A 134 11.04 2.82 -3.98
N THR A 135 11.42 1.69 -4.58
CA THR A 135 12.02 0.56 -3.85
C THR A 135 13.37 0.92 -3.24
N LEU A 136 14.21 1.68 -3.95
CA LEU A 136 15.47 2.18 -3.40
C LEU A 136 15.24 3.18 -2.25
N GLU A 137 14.23 4.04 -2.37
CA GLU A 137 13.80 4.93 -1.29
C GLU A 137 13.33 4.15 -0.06
N LEU A 138 12.56 3.07 -0.24
CA LEU A 138 12.14 2.18 0.82
C LEU A 138 13.34 1.54 1.53
N MET A 139 14.31 1.02 0.77
CA MET A 139 15.54 0.44 1.34
C MET A 139 16.31 1.47 2.16
N ARG A 140 16.46 2.69 1.63
CA ARG A 140 17.12 3.79 2.34
C ARG A 140 16.40 4.10 3.65
N SER A 141 15.07 4.16 3.65
CA SER A 141 14.27 4.44 4.86
C SER A 141 14.45 3.35 5.92
N CYS A 142 14.49 2.08 5.50
CA CYS A 142 14.76 0.95 6.40
C CYS A 142 16.16 1.04 7.03
N LEU A 143 17.18 1.40 6.24
CA LEU A 143 18.55 1.59 6.74
C LEU A 143 18.61 2.72 7.78
N VAL A 144 17.93 3.85 7.52
CA VAL A 144 17.86 4.96 8.48
C VAL A 144 17.19 4.54 9.79
N LEU A 145 16.10 3.76 9.73
CA LEU A 145 15.48 3.21 10.95
C LEU A 145 16.42 2.26 11.69
N ALA A 146 17.12 1.37 11.00
CA ALA A 146 18.09 0.47 11.61
C ALA A 146 19.23 1.24 12.32
N MET A 147 19.71 2.32 11.70
CA MET A 147 20.70 3.22 12.29
C MET A 147 20.16 3.91 13.56
N ARG A 148 18.92 4.39 13.53
CA ARG A 148 18.27 5.01 14.71
C ARG A 148 18.08 4.02 15.87
N LEU A 149 17.64 2.80 15.57
CA LEU A 149 17.49 1.75 16.59
C LEU A 149 18.83 1.39 17.24
N ARG A 150 19.88 1.23 16.42
CA ARG A 150 21.24 0.97 16.92
C ARG A 150 21.72 2.09 17.84
N ASP A 151 21.54 3.33 17.41
CA ASP A 151 21.97 4.50 18.14
C ASP A 151 21.22 4.64 19.48
N GLY A 152 19.91 4.35 19.48
CA GLY A 152 19.10 4.25 20.70
C GLY A 152 19.64 3.22 21.70
N ASP A 153 20.00 2.02 21.25
CA ASP A 153 20.57 0.98 22.12
C ASP A 153 21.93 1.39 22.70
N ALA A 154 22.70 2.19 21.97
CA ALA A 154 23.99 2.72 22.41
C ALA A 154 23.88 4.05 23.19
N GLY A 155 22.67 4.56 23.42
CA GLY A 155 22.44 5.83 24.12
C GLY A 155 23.04 7.05 23.40
N THR A 156 23.18 6.98 22.07
CA THR A 156 23.79 8.02 21.23
C THR A 156 22.86 8.40 20.09
N THR A 157 23.17 9.50 19.40
CA THR A 157 22.55 9.91 18.12
C THR A 157 23.58 10.04 17.00
N VAL A 158 24.83 9.65 17.29
CA VAL A 158 25.97 9.79 16.39
C VAL A 158 26.30 8.45 15.76
N HIS A 159 26.14 8.40 14.44
CA HIS A 159 26.42 7.22 13.62
C HIS A 159 27.92 7.02 13.36
N ARG A 160 28.73 6.87 14.41
CA ARG A 160 30.20 6.83 14.27
C ARG A 160 30.77 5.45 13.94
N PHE A 161 30.15 4.39 14.43
CA PHE A 161 30.66 3.03 14.31
C PHE A 161 29.59 2.08 13.80
N GLY A 162 30.03 1.00 13.14
CA GLY A 162 29.15 -0.11 12.79
C GLY A 162 28.68 -0.90 14.03
N SER A 163 27.73 -1.81 13.83
CA SER A 163 27.25 -2.72 14.87
C SER A 163 27.07 -4.14 14.34
N GLU A 164 26.74 -5.08 15.23
CA GLU A 164 26.33 -6.44 14.82
C GLU A 164 25.13 -6.42 13.86
N ARG A 165 24.30 -5.36 13.88
CA ARG A 165 23.18 -5.20 12.93
C ARG A 165 23.65 -4.92 11.50
N ASP A 166 24.89 -4.51 11.29
CA ASP A 166 25.47 -4.32 9.94
C ASP A 166 25.60 -5.66 9.20
N ALA A 167 25.69 -6.78 9.95
CA ALA A 167 25.64 -8.12 9.39
C ALA A 167 24.29 -8.39 8.70
N LEU A 168 23.18 -7.84 9.20
CA LEU A 168 21.86 -8.00 8.57
C LEU A 168 21.80 -7.34 7.19
N VAL A 169 22.48 -6.19 7.02
CA VAL A 169 22.60 -5.51 5.72
C VAL A 169 23.49 -6.30 4.78
N THR A 170 24.53 -6.95 5.30
CA THR A 170 25.46 -7.76 4.51
C THR A 170 24.82 -9.07 4.03
N MET A 171 23.98 -9.72 4.84
CA MET A 171 23.26 -10.94 4.46
C MET A 171 22.27 -10.72 3.30
N SER A 172 21.73 -9.50 3.16
CA SER A 172 20.86 -9.12 2.04
C SER A 172 21.57 -9.17 0.67
N ARG A 173 22.91 -9.17 0.64
CA ARG A 173 23.70 -9.24 -0.60
C ARG A 173 23.65 -10.62 -1.28
N HIS A 174 23.12 -11.65 -0.62
CA HIS A 174 23.01 -13.00 -1.19
C HIS A 174 21.61 -13.33 -1.75
N CYS A 175 20.66 -12.39 -1.68
CA CYS A 175 19.32 -12.54 -2.24
C CYS A 175 19.15 -12.02 -3.70
N SER A 176 20.23 -11.64 -4.39
CA SER A 176 20.23 -11.32 -5.82
C SER A 176 21.27 -12.22 -6.51
N VAL A 177 21.00 -12.97 -7.58
CA VAL A 177 20.60 -12.53 -8.93
C VAL A 177 19.90 -13.68 -9.72
N ALA A 178 19.56 -14.83 -9.14
CA ALA A 178 19.21 -16.01 -9.96
C ALA A 178 17.75 -16.06 -10.48
N GLU A 179 16.76 -15.48 -9.81
CA GLU A 179 15.38 -15.49 -10.30
C GLU A 179 14.65 -14.20 -9.89
N SER A 180 13.90 -13.60 -10.81
CA SER A 180 13.17 -12.33 -10.68
C SER A 180 12.01 -12.38 -9.66
N ARG A 181 12.26 -12.81 -8.43
CA ARG A 181 11.29 -12.90 -7.33
C ARG A 181 11.83 -12.10 -6.14
N PHE A 182 11.31 -10.89 -5.96
CA PHE A 182 11.71 -10.02 -4.86
C PHE A 182 10.97 -10.42 -3.57
N CYS A 183 11.54 -11.36 -2.81
CA CYS A 183 11.03 -11.74 -1.49
C CYS A 183 11.82 -11.02 -0.39
N LEU A 184 11.23 -10.00 0.24
CA LEU A 184 11.72 -9.46 1.51
C LEU A 184 11.25 -10.39 2.65
N VAL A 185 11.98 -11.48 2.88
CA VAL A 185 11.73 -12.38 4.01
C VAL A 185 12.98 -12.41 4.90
N PRO A 186 12.86 -12.27 6.23
CA PRO A 186 13.98 -12.51 7.14
C PRO A 186 14.54 -13.93 6.96
N THR A 187 15.88 -14.06 6.91
CA THR A 187 16.62 -15.30 6.59
C THR A 187 16.44 -16.46 7.58
N SER A 188 15.69 -16.28 8.67
CA SER A 188 15.36 -17.37 9.61
C SER A 188 14.15 -18.22 9.18
N TRP A 189 13.52 -17.93 8.03
CA TRP A 189 12.36 -18.65 7.53
C TRP A 189 12.72 -19.71 6.47
N SER A 190 12.74 -20.99 6.87
CA SER A 190 12.72 -22.12 5.92
C SER A 190 11.27 -22.59 5.72
N ALA A 191 10.51 -21.92 4.86
CA ALA A 191 9.16 -22.33 4.51
C ALA A 191 9.14 -23.00 3.12
N ARG A 192 8.89 -24.31 3.07
CA ARG A 192 8.31 -24.95 1.89
C ARG A 192 6.81 -24.65 1.92
N SER A 193 6.36 -23.66 1.16
CA SER A 193 4.94 -23.36 0.97
C SER A 193 4.53 -23.71 -0.46
N SER A 194 3.60 -24.65 -0.60
CA SER A 194 2.86 -24.86 -1.85
C SER A 194 1.70 -23.87 -1.89
N CYS A 195 1.87 -22.74 -2.59
CA CYS A 195 0.74 -21.91 -2.99
C CYS A 195 0.06 -22.55 -4.20
N THR A 196 -1.21 -22.91 -4.07
CA THR A 196 -2.02 -23.33 -5.23
C THR A 196 -2.64 -22.07 -5.82
N VAL A 197 -2.24 -21.70 -7.04
CA VAL A 197 -2.71 -20.50 -7.71
C VAL A 197 -4.11 -20.75 -8.25
N ALA A 198 -5.12 -20.13 -7.64
CA ALA A 198 -6.39 -19.88 -8.31
C ALA A 198 -6.28 -18.52 -9.01
N GLY A 199 -6.57 -18.45 -10.31
CA GLY A 199 -6.45 -17.23 -11.12
C GLY A 199 -7.26 -16.08 -10.53
N GLY A 200 -6.57 -15.15 -9.87
CA GLY A 200 -7.16 -13.98 -9.23
C GLY A 200 -6.16 -13.36 -8.25
N ALA A 201 -6.19 -12.03 -8.11
CA ALA A 201 -5.45 -11.35 -7.06
C ALA A 201 -5.94 -11.85 -5.70
N SER A 202 -5.11 -12.62 -5.00
CA SER A 202 -5.47 -13.20 -3.71
C SER A 202 -4.37 -13.00 -2.68
N TRP A 203 -4.79 -12.71 -1.45
CA TRP A 203 -3.91 -12.65 -0.31
C TRP A 203 -3.90 -14.01 0.38
N THR A 204 -2.75 -14.68 0.36
CA THR A 204 -2.58 -15.91 1.15
C THR A 204 -1.91 -15.57 2.47
N ARG A 205 -2.56 -15.95 3.58
CA ARG A 205 -1.95 -15.91 4.91
C ARG A 205 -0.92 -17.04 4.99
N VAL A 206 0.35 -16.68 5.16
CA VAL A 206 1.45 -17.60 5.40
C VAL A 206 1.78 -17.55 6.88
N THR A 207 1.55 -18.66 7.58
CA THR A 207 1.90 -18.80 9.00
C THR A 207 3.27 -19.45 9.13
N SER A 208 4.16 -18.87 9.94
CA SER A 208 5.42 -19.53 10.30
C SER A 208 5.17 -20.78 11.16
N ARG A 209 6.06 -21.77 11.06
CA ARG A 209 6.01 -23.01 11.86
C ARG A 209 6.05 -22.76 13.37
N THR A 210 6.62 -21.64 13.79
CA THR A 210 6.77 -21.22 15.18
C THR A 210 5.60 -20.36 15.67
N GLY A 211 4.63 -20.01 14.82
CA GLY A 211 3.48 -19.17 15.18
C GLY A 211 3.81 -17.70 15.43
N LEU A 212 5.07 -17.28 15.26
CA LEU A 212 5.57 -15.97 15.68
C LEU A 212 5.28 -14.82 14.71
N ALA A 213 4.78 -15.12 13.51
CA ALA A 213 4.44 -14.10 12.52
C ALA A 213 3.53 -14.66 11.41
N SER A 214 2.64 -13.80 10.94
CA SER A 214 1.84 -14.00 9.73
C SER A 214 2.38 -13.14 8.62
N ALA A 215 2.82 -13.74 7.52
CA ALA A 215 3.09 -13.02 6.29
C ALA A 215 1.85 -13.04 5.41
N ARG A 216 1.63 -11.95 4.69
CA ARG A 216 0.66 -11.94 3.59
C ARG A 216 1.43 -11.95 2.30
N CYS A 217 1.12 -12.94 1.48
CA CYS A 217 1.70 -13.10 0.17
C CYS A 217 0.65 -12.70 -0.85
N TRP A 218 1.00 -11.75 -1.71
CA TRP A 218 0.14 -11.31 -2.79
C TRP A 218 0.68 -11.83 -4.13
N THR A 219 -0.21 -12.43 -4.91
CA THR A 219 0.07 -12.91 -6.26
C THR A 219 -0.86 -12.22 -7.24
N ALA A 220 -0.31 -11.44 -8.18
CA ALA A 220 -0.99 -11.16 -9.44
C ALA A 220 -0.73 -12.32 -10.38
N GLY A 221 -1.80 -13.03 -10.77
CA GLY A 221 -1.80 -13.68 -12.07
C GLY A 221 -2.07 -12.62 -13.13
N SER A 222 -1.15 -12.37 -14.06
CA SER A 222 -1.51 -11.70 -15.31
C SER A 222 -2.21 -12.74 -16.20
N HIS A 223 -3.37 -12.41 -16.74
CA HIS A 223 -4.08 -13.31 -17.67
C HIS A 223 -3.27 -13.54 -18.96
N ASP A 224 -2.38 -12.61 -19.31
CA ASP A 224 -1.65 -12.63 -20.58
C ASP A 224 -0.27 -13.29 -20.53
N ARG A 225 0.30 -13.58 -19.34
CA ARG A 225 1.61 -14.26 -19.21
C ARG A 225 1.70 -15.12 -17.93
N PRO A 226 1.50 -16.45 -18.02
CA PRO A 226 1.52 -17.33 -16.85
C PRO A 226 2.86 -17.38 -16.09
N ASP A 227 3.97 -16.92 -16.69
CA ASP A 227 5.31 -17.00 -16.10
C ASP A 227 5.79 -15.71 -15.41
N SER A 228 5.03 -14.60 -15.49
CA SER A 228 5.41 -13.32 -14.88
C SER A 228 4.65 -13.02 -13.59
N SER A 229 4.80 -13.87 -12.58
CA SER A 229 4.27 -13.61 -11.24
C SER A 229 5.25 -12.73 -10.44
N ALA A 230 4.85 -11.51 -10.12
CA ALA A 230 5.54 -10.70 -9.11
C ALA A 230 5.01 -11.09 -7.72
N TRP A 231 5.92 -11.32 -6.78
CA TRP A 231 5.62 -11.71 -5.40
C TRP A 231 6.00 -10.56 -4.49
N LEU A 232 5.04 -10.01 -3.76
CA LEU A 232 5.34 -9.15 -2.61
C LEU A 232 4.94 -9.92 -1.36
N MET A 233 5.94 -10.21 -0.51
CA MET A 233 5.71 -10.81 0.79
C MET A 233 5.96 -9.74 1.85
N TRP A 234 4.94 -9.44 2.64
CA TRP A 234 5.08 -8.55 3.80
C TRP A 234 4.81 -9.36 5.07
N VAL A 235 5.72 -9.27 6.03
CA VAL A 235 5.54 -9.84 7.36
C VAL A 235 4.78 -8.83 8.19
N VAL A 236 3.57 -9.17 8.60
CA VAL A 236 2.83 -8.40 9.59
C VAL A 236 3.20 -9.04 10.93
N GLY A 237 4.02 -8.32 11.71
CA GLY A 237 4.23 -8.64 13.13
C GLY A 237 2.90 -8.57 13.90
N PRO A 238 2.80 -9.23 15.05
CA PRO A 238 1.63 -9.08 15.93
C PRO A 238 1.35 -7.62 16.28
#